data_AF-A0A429V7H7-F1
#
_entry.id   AF-A0A429V7H7-F1
#
_cell.length_a   1.000
_cell.length_b   1.000
_cell.length_c   1.000
_cell.angle_alpha   90.00
_cell.angle_beta   90.00
_cell.angle_gamma   90.00
#
_symmetry.space_group_name_H-M   'P 1'
#
loop_
_entity.id
_entity.type
_entity.pdbx_description
1 polymer ?
#
loop_
_entity_poly.entity_id
_entity_poly.type
_entity_poly.pdbx_seq_one_letter_code
_entity_poly.pdbx_strand_id
1 'polypeptide(L)'
;MKLVQLVTALAVAAAVPSGAQTVDAPKPKPQRDPNRMICERIEELGSRLAARKVCMTAAQWAEQRRQDRDVVDRLQQSHCSGTGGEVC
;
A
#
# COMPACT_ATOMS: atom_id res chain seq x y z
N MET A 1 51.07 -12.27 -9.08
CA MET A 1 51.33 -10.85 -8.77
C MET A 1 50.16 -10.37 -7.91
N LYS A 2 50.11 -10.75 -6.62
CA LYS A 2 50.60 -9.98 -5.45
C LYS A 2 50.09 -8.54 -5.44
N LEU A 3 49.09 -8.27 -4.59
CA LEU A 3 49.07 -7.28 -3.49
C LEU A 3 47.60 -7.08 -3.09
N VAL A 4 47.08 -7.86 -2.14
CA VAL A 4 47.12 -7.53 -0.70
C VAL A 4 46.45 -6.16 -0.46
N GLN A 5 45.15 -6.18 -0.22
CA GLN A 5 44.50 -5.20 0.65
C GLN A 5 44.12 -5.95 1.93
N LEU A 6 44.98 -5.88 2.94
CA LEU A 6 44.96 -4.88 4.02
C LEU A 6 43.82 -5.13 5.01
N VAL A 7 44.17 -5.97 5.99
CA VAL A 7 43.99 -5.75 7.43
C VAL A 7 42.54 -5.75 7.93
N THR A 8 42.12 -6.96 8.31
CA THR A 8 41.62 -7.31 9.65
C THR A 8 41.31 -6.14 10.58
N ALA A 9 40.03 -5.79 10.69
CA ALA A 9 39.45 -5.27 11.91
C ALA A 9 38.80 -6.43 12.67
N LEU A 10 39.37 -6.69 13.84
CA LEU A 10 39.07 -7.75 14.80
C LEU A 10 37.59 -7.72 15.23
N ALA A 11 36.83 -8.74 14.85
CA ALA A 11 35.47 -8.97 15.34
C ALA A 11 35.53 -9.43 16.81
N VAL A 12 35.28 -8.52 17.75
CA VAL A 12 34.94 -8.87 19.13
C VAL A 12 33.44 -9.15 19.17
N ALA A 13 33.08 -10.42 19.05
CA ALA A 13 31.73 -10.90 19.30
C ALA A 13 31.48 -10.90 20.82
N ALA A 14 30.97 -9.78 21.34
CA ALA A 14 30.34 -9.78 22.66
C ALA A 14 29.01 -10.54 22.55
N ALA A 15 28.99 -11.76 23.09
CA ALA A 15 27.77 -12.54 23.27
C ALA A 15 26.87 -11.85 24.31
N VAL A 16 26.05 -10.91 23.87
CA VAL A 16 24.88 -10.47 24.64
C VAL A 16 23.83 -11.60 24.58
N PRO A 17 23.34 -12.11 25.73
CA PRO A 17 22.17 -12.97 25.71
C PRO A 17 21.02 -12.13 25.17
N SER A 18 20.64 -12.42 23.93
CA SER A 18 19.46 -11.86 23.30
C SER A 18 18.27 -12.36 24.12
N GLY A 19 17.82 -11.53 25.07
CA GLY A 19 16.59 -11.78 25.82
C GLY A 19 15.47 -11.95 24.80
N ALA A 20 14.86 -13.13 24.80
CA ALA A 20 13.72 -13.44 23.96
C ALA A 20 12.65 -12.36 24.16
N GLN A 21 12.56 -11.44 23.20
CA GLN A 21 11.44 -10.51 23.15
C GLN A 21 10.24 -11.37 22.78
N THR A 22 9.34 -11.59 23.74
CA THR A 22 8.04 -12.17 23.47
C THR A 22 7.31 -11.20 22.54
N VAL A 23 7.40 -11.47 21.24
CA VAL A 23 6.55 -10.83 20.24
C VAL A 23 5.13 -11.25 20.62
N ASP A 24 4.34 -10.31 21.15
CA ASP A 24 2.93 -10.50 21.43
C ASP A 24 2.31 -11.05 20.13
N ALA A 25 1.85 -12.30 20.18
CA ALA A 25 1.31 -12.96 19.01
C ALA A 25 0.18 -12.08 18.46
N PRO A 26 0.18 -11.73 17.16
CA PRO A 26 -0.78 -10.80 16.62
C PRO A 26 -2.20 -11.34 16.88
N LYS A 27 -2.94 -10.64 17.76
CA LYS A 27 -4.32 -10.99 18.07
C LYS A 27 -5.11 -11.02 16.75
N PRO A 28 -5.94 -12.06 16.52
CA PRO A 28 -6.72 -12.16 15.31
C PRO A 28 -7.58 -10.91 15.17
N LYS A 29 -7.40 -10.18 14.06
CA LYS A 29 -8.19 -8.98 13.79
C LYS A 29 -9.65 -9.41 13.61
N PRO A 30 -10.62 -8.70 14.20
CA PRO A 30 -12.02 -9.02 14.03
C PRO A 30 -12.38 -9.00 12.54
N GLN A 31 -13.06 -10.06 12.10
CA GLN A 31 -13.52 -10.18 10.73
C GLN A 31 -14.50 -9.03 10.44
N ARG A 32 -14.19 -8.18 9.46
CA ARG A 32 -15.06 -7.04 9.12
C ARG A 32 -16.30 -7.55 8.41
N ASP A 33 -17.46 -7.28 8.98
CA ASP A 33 -18.74 -7.63 8.38
C ASP A 33 -18.93 -6.94 7.02
N PRO A 34 -19.13 -7.70 5.92
CA PRO A 34 -19.29 -7.14 4.58
C PRO A 34 -20.57 -6.31 4.43
N ASN A 35 -21.59 -6.61 5.24
CA ASN A 35 -22.90 -5.94 5.19
C ASN A 35 -22.98 -4.69 6.09
N ARG A 36 -21.88 -4.32 6.77
CA ARG A 36 -21.85 -3.10 7.57
C ARG A 36 -22.10 -1.88 6.69
N MET A 37 -23.09 -1.06 7.05
CA MET A 37 -23.32 0.24 6.41
C MET A 37 -22.22 1.23 6.81
N ILE A 38 -21.63 1.89 5.81
CA ILE A 38 -20.58 2.90 5.95
C ILE A 38 -21.05 4.14 5.17
N CYS A 39 -21.16 5.26 5.87
CA CYS A 39 -21.48 6.55 5.27
C CYS A 39 -20.24 7.42 5.17
N GLU A 40 -19.80 7.71 3.95
CA GLU A 40 -18.65 8.57 3.66
C GLU A 40 -19.13 9.90 3.07
N ARG A 41 -18.42 10.99 3.34
CA ARG A 41 -18.68 12.30 2.74
C ARG A 41 -17.74 12.44 1.54
N ILE A 42 -18.30 12.47 0.35
CA ILE A 42 -17.56 12.66 -0.90
C ILE A 42 -17.62 14.15 -1.25
N GLU A 43 -16.46 14.75 -1.43
CA GLU A 43 -16.33 16.11 -1.94
C GLU A 43 -16.40 16.10 -3.47
N GLU A 44 -17.21 16.99 -4.05
CA GLU A 44 -17.32 17.12 -5.51
C GLU A 44 -16.18 18.00 -6.01
N LEU A 45 -15.26 17.43 -6.77
CA LEU A 45 -14.13 18.15 -7.34
C LEU A 45 -14.64 19.29 -8.24
N GLY A 46 -14.14 20.51 -8.01
CA GLY A 46 -14.55 21.71 -8.76
C GLY A 46 -15.67 22.53 -8.11
N SER A 47 -16.24 22.08 -6.99
CA SER A 47 -17.16 22.87 -6.18
C SER A 47 -16.61 23.07 -4.78
N ARG A 48 -16.36 24.32 -4.39
CA ARG A 48 -15.76 24.67 -3.08
C ARG A 48 -16.65 24.37 -1.87
N LEU A 49 -17.92 24.01 -2.09
CA LEU A 49 -18.92 23.80 -1.04
C LEU A 49 -19.75 22.53 -1.22
N ALA A 50 -19.75 21.91 -2.40
CA ALA A 50 -20.57 20.72 -2.62
C ALA A 50 -19.87 19.48 -2.09
N ALA A 51 -20.47 18.89 -1.07
CA ALA A 51 -20.12 17.56 -0.61
C ALA A 51 -21.40 16.78 -0.35
N ARG A 52 -21.44 15.53 -0.82
CA ARG A 52 -22.56 14.62 -0.66
C ARG A 52 -22.21 13.53 0.34
N LYS A 53 -23.20 13.11 1.14
CA LYS A 53 -23.07 11.95 2.01
C LYS A 53 -23.55 10.73 1.25
N VAL A 54 -22.69 9.72 1.11
CA VAL A 54 -23.00 8.47 0.42
C VAL A 54 -22.91 7.33 1.44
N CYS A 55 -24.01 6.61 1.61
CA CYS A 55 -24.08 5.46 2.52
C CYS A 55 -24.18 4.18 1.70
N MET A 56 -23.19 3.30 1.84
CA MET A 56 -23.14 2.00 1.15
C MET A 56 -22.63 0.93 2.10
N THR A 57 -22.81 -0.34 1.75
CA THR A 57 -22.24 -1.45 2.54
C THR A 57 -20.72 -1.53 2.35
N ALA A 58 -20.02 -2.14 3.30
CA ALA A 58 -18.58 -2.35 3.22
C ALA A 58 -18.19 -3.16 1.96
N ALA A 59 -19.01 -4.13 1.56
CA ALA A 59 -18.83 -4.88 0.33
C ALA A 59 -18.96 -4.01 -0.92
N GLN A 60 -19.97 -3.13 -0.97
CA GLN A 60 -20.14 -2.19 -2.09
C GLN A 60 -18.98 -1.20 -2.20
N TRP A 61 -18.51 -0.67 -1.06
CA TRP A 61 -17.32 0.18 -1.05
C TRP A 61 -16.05 -0.55 -1.49
N ALA A 62 -15.91 -1.83 -1.15
CA ALA A 62 -14.79 -2.64 -1.60
C ALA A 62 -14.83 -2.86 -3.12
N GLU A 63 -16.02 -3.11 -3.67
CA GLU A 63 -16.22 -3.27 -5.11
C GLU A 63 -15.93 -1.97 -5.86
N GLN A 64 -16.48 -0.83 -5.42
CA GLN A 64 -16.22 0.47 -6.04
C GLN A 64 -14.70 0.74 -6.12
N ARG A 65 -13.97 0.56 -5.02
CA ARG A 65 -12.51 0.76 -5.00
C ARG A 65 -11.74 -0.21 -5.91
N ARG A 66 -12.28 -1.42 -6.17
CA ARG A 66 -11.67 -2.33 -7.15
C ARG A 66 -11.85 -1.77 -8.55
N GLN A 67 -13.08 -1.41 -8.91
CA GLN A 67 -13.41 -0.84 -10.22
C GLN A 67 -12.60 0.43 -10.51
N ASP A 68 -12.51 1.35 -9.54
CA ASP A 68 -11.74 2.58 -9.67
C ASP A 68 -10.25 2.29 -9.95
N ARG A 69 -9.67 1.31 -9.24
CA ARG A 69 -8.28 0.89 -9.47
C ARG A 69 -8.09 0.25 -10.83
N ASP A 70 -9.01 -0.62 -11.26
CA ASP A 70 -8.91 -1.28 -12.56
C ASP A 70 -8.96 -0.24 -13.71
N VAL A 71 -9.76 0.82 -13.56
CA VAL A 71 -9.81 1.92 -14.53
C VAL A 71 -8.47 2.66 -14.57
N VAL A 72 -7.93 3.04 -13.41
CA VAL A 72 -6.64 3.74 -13.33
C VAL A 72 -5.52 2.89 -13.90
N ASP A 73 -5.48 1.59 -13.56
CA ASP A 73 -4.47 0.65 -14.01
C ASP A 73 -4.49 0.49 -15.54
N ARG A 74 -5.68 0.36 -16.15
CA ARG A 74 -5.82 0.33 -17.62
C ARG A 74 -5.30 1.61 -18.28
N LEU A 75 -5.63 2.77 -17.73
CA LEU A 75 -5.17 4.05 -18.27
C LEU A 75 -3.65 4.18 -18.15
N GLN A 76 -3.06 3.77 -17.03
CA GLN A 76 -1.62 3.78 -16.82
C GLN A 76 -0.88 2.79 -17.73
N GLN A 77 -1.42 1.58 -17.92
CA GLN A 77 -0.87 0.59 -18.84
C GLN A 77 -0.91 1.07 -20.30
N SER A 78 -1.94 1.83 -20.68
CA SER A 78 -2.09 2.35 -22.04
C SER A 78 -1.13 3.51 -22.40
N HIS A 79 -0.47 4.13 -21.42
CA HIS A 79 0.31 5.35 -21.65
C HIS A 79 1.75 5.14 -22.16
N CYS A 80 2.27 3.91 -22.22
CA CYS A 80 3.63 3.64 -22.71
C CYS A 80 3.76 2.36 -23.56
N SER A 81 2.76 2.01 -24.37
CA SER A 81 2.92 0.99 -25.42
C SER A 81 3.23 1.66 -26.74
N GLY A 82 4.49 2.07 -26.92
CA GLY A 82 4.97 2.77 -28.10
C GLY A 82 4.80 1.97 -29.39
N THR A 83 4.10 2.57 -30.35
CA THR A 83 4.37 2.42 -31.78
C THR A 83 4.12 3.76 -32.47
N GLY A 84 5.16 4.60 -32.55
CA GLY A 84 5.22 5.71 -33.50
C GLY A 84 5.01 7.11 -32.92
N GLY A 85 6.08 7.68 -32.35
CA GLY A 85 6.42 9.08 -32.63
C GLY A 85 5.58 10.22 -32.05
N GLU A 86 4.82 10.02 -30.97
CA GLU A 86 4.24 11.13 -30.20
C GLU A 86 4.53 10.96 -28.70
N VAL A 87 4.76 12.08 -28.03
CA VAL A 87 5.41 12.23 -26.71
C VAL A 87 4.77 11.42 -25.58
N CYS A 88 5.60 10.92 -24.67
CA CYS A 88 5.18 10.50 -23.32
C CYS A 88 4.80 11.71 -22.46
#